data_AF-A0AAN4YA48-F1
#
_entry.id   AF-A0AAN4YA48-F1
#
_cell.length_a   1.000
_cell.length_b   1.000
_cell.length_c   1.000
_cell.angle_alpha   90.00
_cell.angle_beta   90.00
_cell.angle_gamma   90.00
#
_symmetry.space_group_name_H-M   'P 1'
#
loop_
_entity.id
_entity.type
_entity.pdbx_description
1 polymer ?
#
loop_
_entity_poly.entity_id
_entity_poly.type
_entity_poly.pdbx_seq_one_letter_code
_entity_poly.pdbx_strand_id
1 'polypeptide(L)'
;MARRFGLSNPQVVMTSKRETGTPQCMFQSGKRCYIWNEMDDMVWQITKPVGVMAILRTMVTKGEKALKVKEVEPAEDYNDEDDNE
;
A
#
# COMPACT_ATOMS: atom_id res chain seq x y z
N MET A 1 -5.49 6.01 -6.56
CA MET A 1 -4.22 5.27 -6.45
C MET A 1 -4.26 3.84 -6.95
N ALA A 2 -4.81 2.85 -6.22
CA ALA A 2 -4.65 1.41 -6.51
C ALA A 2 -4.89 1.00 -7.99
N ARG A 3 -5.87 1.61 -8.67
CA ARG A 3 -6.13 1.38 -10.10
C ARG A 3 -4.90 1.65 -10.99
N ARG A 4 -4.09 2.67 -10.70
CA ARG A 4 -2.82 3.02 -11.40
C ARG A 4 -1.80 1.89 -11.41
N PHE A 5 -1.91 0.96 -10.47
CA PHE A 5 -1.01 -0.16 -10.28
C PHE A 5 -1.68 -1.48 -10.72
N GLY A 6 -2.78 -1.40 -11.47
CA GLY A 6 -3.57 -2.58 -11.87
C GLY A 6 -4.26 -3.29 -10.70
N LEU A 7 -4.36 -2.64 -9.52
CA LEU A 7 -4.95 -3.23 -8.33
C LEU A 7 -6.45 -2.89 -8.27
N SER A 8 -7.28 -3.94 -8.29
CA SER A 8 -8.73 -3.82 -8.23
C SER A 8 -9.28 -4.00 -6.82
N ASN A 9 -10.41 -3.35 -6.54
CA ASN A 9 -11.15 -3.43 -5.27
C ASN A 9 -10.27 -3.23 -4.02
N PRO A 10 -9.56 -2.09 -3.88
CA PRO A 10 -8.73 -1.83 -2.71
C PRO A 10 -9.59 -1.69 -1.45
N GLN A 11 -9.24 -2.40 -0.39
CA GLN A 11 -9.85 -2.30 0.92
C GLN A 11 -8.83 -1.75 1.91
N VAL A 12 -9.08 -0.54 2.43
CA VAL A 12 -8.19 0.08 3.42
C VAL A 12 -8.22 -0.73 4.72
N VAL A 13 -7.04 -1.06 5.24
CA VAL A 13 -6.89 -1.76 6.51
C VAL A 13 -6.46 -0.79 7.61
N MET A 14 -5.53 0.12 7.30
CA MET A 14 -4.95 1.05 8.25
C MET A 14 -4.42 2.29 7.54
N THR A 15 -4.52 3.44 8.18
CA THR A 15 -3.91 4.69 7.72
C THR A 15 -3.07 5.31 8.84
N SER A 16 -1.97 5.97 8.48
CA SER A 16 -1.20 6.85 9.36
C SER A 16 -1.38 8.29 8.91
N LYS A 17 -1.59 9.20 9.86
CA LYS A 17 -1.70 10.63 9.57
C LYS A 17 -0.33 11.30 9.63
N ARG A 18 -0.14 12.35 8.81
CA ARG A 18 1.06 13.23 8.83
C ARG A 18 1.46 13.71 10.22
N GLU A 19 0.48 13.98 11.07
CA GLU A 19 0.68 14.46 12.45
C GLU A 19 1.38 13.42 13.35
N THR A 20 1.31 12.14 12.99
CA THR A 20 1.71 11.00 13.82
C THR A 20 2.80 10.13 13.18
N GLY A 21 3.20 10.42 11.94
CA GLY A 21 4.19 9.65 11.19
C GLY A 21 4.17 9.97 9.69
N THR A 22 4.90 9.18 8.89
CA THR A 22 4.82 9.26 7.42
C THR A 22 3.40 8.95 6.97
N PRO A 23 2.76 9.78 6.12
CA PRO A 23 1.43 9.51 5.61
C PRO A 23 1.46 8.29 4.69
N GLN A 24 0.92 7.18 5.20
CA GLN A 24 0.90 5.89 4.55
C GLN A 24 -0.44 5.21 4.75
N CYS A 25 -0.86 4.46 3.74
CA CYS A 25 -2.06 3.66 3.76
C CYS A 25 -1.70 2.20 3.53
N MET A 26 -2.10 1.32 4.45
CA MET A 26 -2.08 -0.13 4.22
C MET A 26 -3.45 -0.57 3.71
N PHE A 27 -3.47 -1.26 2.58
CA PHE A 27 -4.69 -1.76 1.96
C PHE A 27 -4.53 -3.18 1.42
N GLN A 28 -5.65 -3.87 1.25
CA GLN A 28 -5.74 -5.17 0.59
C GLN A 28 -6.29 -5.02 -0.81
N SER A 29 -5.74 -5.81 -1.74
CA SER A 29 -6.34 -6.05 -3.05
C SER A 29 -6.23 -7.55 -3.34
N GLY A 30 -7.38 -8.19 -3.58
CA GLY A 30 -7.47 -9.65 -3.63
C GLY A 30 -6.92 -10.30 -2.34
N LYS A 31 -5.93 -11.19 -2.48
CA LYS A 31 -5.30 -11.92 -1.36
C LYS A 31 -4.01 -11.28 -0.84
N ARG A 32 -3.63 -10.11 -1.36
CA ARG A 32 -2.34 -9.45 -1.09
C ARG A 32 -2.56 -8.16 -0.32
N CYS A 33 -1.55 -7.79 0.47
CA CYS A 33 -1.52 -6.54 1.23
C CYS A 33 -0.44 -5.63 0.65
N TYR A 34 -0.71 -4.34 0.68
CA TYR A 34 0.10 -3.29 0.08
C TYR A 34 0.23 -2.11 1.03
N ILE A 35 1.33 -1.38 0.89
CA ILE A 35 1.55 -0.08 1.52
C ILE A 35 1.64 0.94 0.39
N TRP A 36 0.81 1.98 0.47
CA TRP A 36 0.94 3.17 -0.34
C TRP A 36 1.58 4.27 0.51
N ASN A 37 2.67 4.85 0.02
CA ASN A 37 3.23 6.08 0.55
C ASN A 37 2.63 7.25 -0.22
N GLU A 38 1.87 8.09 0.47
CA GLU A 38 1.14 9.20 -0.14
C GLU A 38 2.06 10.35 -0.57
N MET A 39 3.29 10.44 -0.04
CA MET A 39 4.22 11.51 -0.41
C MET A 39 4.93 11.24 -1.72
N ASP A 40 5.44 10.02 -1.89
CA ASP A 40 6.23 9.64 -3.07
C ASP A 40 5.38 8.92 -4.12
N ASP A 41 4.10 8.70 -3.80
CA ASP A 41 3.14 7.99 -4.64
C ASP A 41 3.60 6.58 -5.06
N MET A 42 4.36 5.93 -4.16
CA MET A 42 4.89 4.59 -4.36
C MET A 42 4.01 3.54 -3.69
N VAL A 43 3.82 2.41 -4.36
CA VAL A 43 3.10 1.25 -3.82
C VAL A 43 4.06 0.08 -3.67
N TRP A 44 4.09 -0.49 -2.47
CA TRP A 44 4.85 -1.71 -2.20
C TRP A 44 3.93 -2.84 -1.75
N GLN A 45 4.09 -4.00 -2.39
CA GLN A 45 3.45 -5.23 -1.94
C GLN A 45 4.22 -5.81 -0.74
N ILE A 46 3.51 -6.12 0.33
CA ILE A 46 4.05 -6.88 1.45
C ILE A 46 4.16 -8.36 1.03
N THR A 47 5.38 -8.86 0.98
CA THR A 47 5.68 -10.25 0.59
C THR A 47 5.89 -11.15 1.80
N LYS A 48 6.38 -10.61 2.92
CA LYS A 48 6.46 -11.31 4.21
C LYS A 48 6.25 -10.37 5.40
N PRO A 49 5.47 -10.78 6.42
CA PRO A 49 4.61 -11.97 6.43
C PRO A 49 3.39 -11.82 5.51
N VAL A 50 2.71 -12.92 5.21
CA VAL A 50 1.46 -12.91 4.41
C VAL A 50 0.26 -12.89 5.36
N GLY A 51 -0.77 -12.12 5.00
CA GLY A 51 -2.02 -12.02 5.75
C GLY A 51 -2.02 -10.87 6.78
N VAL A 52 -3.15 -10.16 6.85
CA VAL A 52 -3.29 -8.92 7.63
C VAL A 52 -2.87 -9.08 9.08
N MET A 53 -3.36 -10.11 9.77
CA MET A 53 -3.07 -10.29 11.20
C MET A 53 -1.59 -10.55 11.49
N ALA A 54 -0.90 -11.28 10.61
CA ALA A 54 0.54 -11.52 10.76
C ALA A 54 1.36 -10.25 10.50
N ILE A 55 0.93 -9.45 9.53
CA ILE A 55 1.53 -8.15 9.21
C ILE A 55 1.36 -7.20 10.39
N LEU A 56 0.13 -7.00 10.88
CA LEU A 56 -0.15 -6.12 12.02
C LEU A 56 0.65 -6.54 13.27
N ARG A 57 0.69 -7.85 13.57
CA ARG A 57 1.51 -8.37 14.67
C ARG A 57 3.00 -8.05 14.49
N THR A 58 3.52 -8.18 13.28
CA THR A 58 4.92 -7.86 12.97
C THR A 58 5.20 -6.37 13.14
N MET A 59 4.30 -5.51 12.67
CA MET A 59 4.44 -4.06 12.84
C MET A 59 4.44 -3.66 14.32
N VAL A 60 3.54 -4.22 15.13
CA VAL A 60 3.47 -3.92 16.58
C VAL A 60 4.70 -4.44 17.34
N THR A 61 5.22 -5.61 16.97
CA THR A 61 6.31 -6.26 17.75
C THR A 61 7.71 -5.89 17.29
N LYS A 62 7.89 -5.59 16.01
CA LYS A 62 9.20 -5.38 15.37
C LYS A 62 9.31 -4.08 14.58
N GLY A 63 8.22 -3.33 14.44
CA GLY A 63 8.14 -2.14 13.59
C GLY A 63 7.92 -2.47 12.12
N GLU A 64 7.54 -1.44 11.35
CA GLU A 64 7.26 -1.54 9.92
C GLU A 64 8.47 -2.00 9.08
N LYS A 65 9.68 -1.56 9.46
CA LYS A 65 10.93 -1.95 8.77
C LYS A 65 11.20 -3.46 8.79
N ALA A 66 10.50 -4.22 9.62
CA ALA A 66 10.60 -5.68 9.65
C ALA A 66 9.81 -6.37 8.53
N LEU A 67 8.92 -5.64 7.82
CA LEU A 67 8.19 -6.15 6.67
C LEU A 67 9.13 -6.33 5.47
N LYS A 68 8.98 -7.43 4.74
CA LYS A 68 9.61 -7.57 3.42
C LYS A 68 8.62 -7.10 2.38
N VAL A 69 9.05 -6.13 1.58
CA VAL A 69 8.22 -5.49 0.57
C VAL A 69 8.88 -5.58 -0.79
N LYS A 70 8.06 -5.53 -1.85
CA LYS A 70 8.49 -5.40 -3.24
C LYS A 70 7.71 -4.25 -3.86
N GLU A 71 8.42 -3.35 -4.54
CA GLU A 71 7.80 -2.27 -5.30
C GLU A 71 6.90 -2.82 -6.41
N VAL A 72 5.76 -2.18 -6.57
CA VAL A 72 4.80 -2.46 -7.63
C VAL A 72 4.95 -1.32 -8.61
N GLU A 73 5.27 -1.64 -9.86
CA GLU A 73 5.33 -0.63 -10.92
C GLU A 73 3.89 -0.24 -11.33
N PRO A 74 3.67 0.99 -11.79
CA PRO A 74 2.42 1.38 -12.42
C PRO A 74 2.07 0.45 -13.60
N ALA A 75 0.78 0.25 -13.86
CA ALA A 75 0.33 -0.49 -15.02
C ALA A 75 0.62 0.34 -16.29
N GLU A 76 1.21 -0.28 -17.32
CA GLU A 76 1.66 0.37 -18.57
C GLU A 76 0.53 1.06 -19.37
N ASP A 77 -0.73 0.73 -19.10
CA ASP A 77 -1.92 1.21 -19.83
C ASP A 77 -2.75 2.25 -19.04
N TYR A 78 -2.14 2.90 -18.03
CA TYR A 78 -2.81 3.99 -17.34
C TYR A 78 -2.67 5.28 -18.14
N ASN A 79 -3.61 5.53 -19.05
CA ASN A 79 -3.81 6.85 -19.63
C ASN A 79 -4.38 7.77 -18.54
N ASP A 80 -3.63 8.81 -18.20
CA ASP A 80 -4.05 9.92 -17.33
C ASP A 80 -4.96 10.85 -18.14
N GLU A 81 -6.12 10.34 -18.56
CA GLU A 81 -7.20 11.18 -19.10
C GLU A 81 -8.25 11.38 -17.98
N ASP A 82 -8.61 12.65 -17.76
CA ASP A 82 -9.44 13.22 -16.67
C ASP A 82 -8.67 13.43 -15.34
N ASP A 83 -8.36 14.66 -14.91
CA ASP A 83 -9.31 15.73 -14.63
C ASP A 83 -8.84 17.12 -15.11
N ASN A 84 -9.55 17.68 -16.09
CA ASN A 84 -9.59 19.11 -16.37
C ASN A 84 -11.06 19.54 -16.22
N GLU A 85 -11.46 19.94 -15.02
CA GLU A 85 -12.74 20.61 -14.74
C GLU A 85 -12.49 21.95 -14.01
#